data_AF-A0A3P7LUW0-F1
#
_entry.id   AF-A0A3P7LUW0-F1
#
_cell.length_a   1.000
_cell.length_b   1.000
_cell.length_c   1.000
_cell.angle_alpha   90.00
_cell.angle_beta   90.00
_cell.angle_gamma   90.00
#
_symmetry.space_group_name_H-M   'P 1'
#
loop_
_entity.id
_entity.type
_entity.pdbx_description
1 polymer ?
#
loop_
_entity_poly.entity_id
_entity_poly.type
_entity_poly.pdbx_seq_one_letter_code
_entity_poly.pdbx_strand_id
1 'polypeptide(L)' 'MNQPPPLPSEIELESMIDSILKDDDFNSDGFIDYAEFLRAQKMREDQARAQMQQQQQQQQAAQQQQQRH' A
#
# COMPACT_ATOMS: atom_id res chain seq x y z
N MET A 1 -30.29 17.69 -1.22
CA MET A 1 -29.99 17.03 0.07
C MET A 1 -28.59 16.47 -0.02
N ASN A 2 -27.70 16.79 0.92
CA ASN A 2 -26.35 16.25 0.96
C ASN A 2 -26.33 15.07 1.97
N GLN A 3 -26.92 13.94 1.59
CA GLN A 3 -26.88 12.75 2.44
C GLN A 3 -25.46 12.17 2.44
N PRO A 4 -24.91 11.81 3.60
CA PRO A 4 -23.65 11.10 3.65
C PRO A 4 -23.78 9.76 2.91
N PRO A 5 -22.69 9.26 2.30
CA PRO A 5 -22.71 7.96 1.65
C PRO A 5 -23.18 6.88 2.64
N PRO A 6 -23.86 5.82 2.15
CA PRO A 6 -24.21 4.69 2.99
C PRO A 6 -22.95 4.11 3.63
N LEU A 7 -23.06 3.69 4.88
CA LEU A 7 -21.99 2.96 5.53
C LEU A 7 -21.73 1.65 4.77
N PRO A 8 -20.48 1.18 4.73
CA PRO A 8 -20.16 -0.15 4.22
C PRO A 8 -20.98 -1.23 4.96
N SER A 9 -21.25 -2.33 4.28
CA SER A 9 -21.80 -3.53 4.93
C SER A 9 -20.80 -4.11 5.92
N GLU A 10 -21.28 -4.95 6.85
CA GLU A 10 -20.41 -5.64 7.82
C GLU A 10 -19.31 -6.44 7.12
N ILE A 11 -19.66 -7.15 6.05
CA ILE A 11 -18.72 -7.96 5.25
C ILE A 11 -17.63 -7.10 4.62
N GLU A 12 -17.99 -5.91 4.12
CA GLU A 12 -17.01 -4.98 3.56
C GLU A 12 -16.11 -4.40 4.65
N LEU A 13 -16.68 -4.12 5.83
CA LEU A 13 -15.92 -3.63 6.98
C LEU A 13 -14.92 -4.69 7.48
N GLU A 14 -15.35 -5.95 7.60
CA GLU A 14 -14.48 -7.09 7.91
C GLU A 14 -13.33 -7.21 6.91
N SER A 15 -13.62 -7.19 5.61
CA SER A 15 -12.61 -7.25 4.55
C SER A 15 -11.58 -6.10 4.61
N MET A 16 -12.04 -4.90 4.97
CA MET A 16 -11.15 -3.76 5.19
C MET A 16 -10.24 -3.97 6.41
N ILE A 17 -10.79 -4.47 7.52
CA ILE A 17 -10.03 -4.76 8.74
C ILE A 17 -9.00 -5.87 8.49
N ASP A 18 -9.41 -6.96 7.84
CA ASP A 18 -8.54 -8.09 7.48
C ASP A 18 -7.35 -7.63 6.63
N SER A 19 -7.60 -6.72 5.68
CA SER A 19 -6.56 -6.16 4.84
C SER A 19 -5.54 -5.33 5.63
N ILE A 20 -6.01 -4.56 6.62
CA ILE A 20 -5.14 -3.74 7.48
C ILE A 20 -4.31 -4.64 8.41
N LEU A 21 -4.95 -5.59 9.10
CA LEU A 21 -4.27 -6.50 10.02
C LEU A 21 -3.22 -7.33 9.28
N LYS A 22 -3.54 -7.84 8.09
CA LYS A 22 -2.58 -8.61 7.29
C LYS A 22 -1.28 -7.85 6.99
N ASP A 23 -1.36 -6.55 6.80
CA ASP A 23 -0.21 -5.73 6.41
C ASP A 23 0.54 -5.16 7.64
N ASP A 24 -0.18 -4.88 8.72
CA ASP A 24 0.34 -4.08 9.85
C ASP A 24 0.46 -4.88 11.17
N ASP A 25 -0.29 -5.98 11.39
CA ASP A 25 -0.18 -6.86 12.56
C ASP A 25 0.88 -7.94 12.31
N PHE A 26 2.08 -7.74 12.87
CA PHE A 26 3.23 -8.59 12.59
C PHE A 26 3.29 -9.83 13.46
N ASN A 27 2.66 -9.79 14.63
CA ASN A 27 2.68 -10.89 15.60
C ASN A 27 1.41 -11.77 15.52
N SER A 28 0.41 -11.34 14.75
CA SER A 28 -0.89 -12.00 14.52
C SER A 28 -1.71 -12.18 15.80
N ASP A 29 -1.65 -11.21 16.71
CA ASP A 29 -2.45 -11.19 17.95
C ASP A 29 -3.81 -10.49 17.78
N GLY A 30 -4.07 -9.92 16.60
CA GLY A 30 -5.32 -9.23 16.26
C GLY A 30 -5.33 -7.75 16.64
N PHE A 31 -4.20 -7.21 17.11
CA PHE A 31 -4.02 -5.80 17.41
C PHE A 31 -2.84 -5.25 16.59
N ILE A 32 -2.85 -3.94 16.39
CA ILE A 32 -1.70 -3.23 15.83
C ILE A 32 -1.20 -2.30 16.92
N ASP A 33 -0.04 -2.63 17.47
CA ASP A 33 0.61 -1.77 18.45
C ASP A 33 1.32 -0.57 17.77
N TYR A 34 1.78 0.38 18.57
CA TYR A 34 2.42 1.58 18.03
C TYR A 34 3.75 1.29 17.31
N ALA A 35 4.50 0.29 17.76
CA ALA A 35 5.75 -0.11 17.12
C ALA A 35 5.49 -0.79 15.77
N GLU A 36 4.46 -1.63 15.71
CA GLU A 36 3.97 -2.26 14.48
C GLU A 36 3.49 -1.23 13.47
N PHE A 37 2.69 -0.25 13.89
CA PHE A 37 2.27 0.86 13.05
C PHE A 37 3.46 1.63 12.43
N LEU A 38 4.46 1.99 13.23
CA LEU A 38 5.66 2.68 12.75
C LEU A 38 6.45 1.82 11.76
N ARG A 39 6.55 0.52 12.03
CA ARG A 39 7.22 -0.43 11.14
C ARG A 39 6.49 -0.55 9.80
N ALA A 40 5.17 -0.70 9.83
CA ALA A 40 4.34 -0.76 8.62
C ALA A 40 4.44 0.53 7.79
N GLN A 41 4.43 1.70 8.44
CA GLN A 41 4.64 2.99 7.78
C GLN A 41 5.98 3.02 7.04
N LYS A 42 7.07 2.64 7.72
CA LYS A 42 8.40 2.61 7.11
C LYS A 42 8.46 1.66 5.91
N MET A 43 7.86 0.47 6.04
CA MET A 43 7.84 -0.53 4.96
C MET A 43 7.09 -0.01 3.72
N ARG A 44 5.93 0.66 3.91
CA ARG A 44 5.20 1.29 2.81
C ARG A 44 6.02 2.38 2.11
N GLU A 45 6.71 3.22 2.87
CA GLU A 45 7.57 4.28 2.31
C GLU A 45 8.73 3.69 1.49
N ASP A 46 9.41 2.67 2.02
CA ASP A 46 10.51 1.99 1.33
C ASP A 46 10.01 1.30 0.04
N GLN A 47 8.84 0.68 0.09
CA GLN A 47 8.24 -0.01 -1.06
C GLN A 47 7.79 0.98 -2.16
N ALA A 48 7.19 2.11 -1.78
CA ALA A 48 6.82 3.17 -2.72
C ALA A 48 8.05 3.78 -3.39
N ARG A 49 9.13 3.98 -2.62
CA ARG A 49 10.41 4.48 -3.15
C ARG A 49 11.05 3.49 -4.12
N ALA A 50 11.02 2.20 -3.81
CA ALA A 50 11.54 1.15 -4.69
C ALA A 50 10.75 1.08 -6.01
N GLN A 51 9.42 1.17 -5.96
CA GLN A 51 8.58 1.21 -7.16
C GLN A 51 8.89 2.42 -8.05
N MET A 52 9.06 3.61 -7.47
CA MET A 52 9.41 4.79 -8.26
C MET A 52 10.77 4.66 -8.96
N GLN A 53 11.78 4.11 -8.27
CA GLN A 53 13.09 3.88 -8.88
C GLN A 53 13.03 2.88 -10.03
N GLN A 54 12.25 1.81 -9.88
CA GLN A 54 12.10 0.79 -10.92
C GLN A 54 11.38 1.36 -12.15
N GLN A 55 10.35 2.19 -11.95
CA GLN A 55 9.63 2.82 -13.05
C GLN A 55 10.50 3.83 -13.81
N GLN A 56 11.37 4.58 -13.11
CA GLN A 56 12.30 5.50 -13.74
C GLN A 56 13.36 4.77 -14.59
N GLN A 57 13.89 3.64 -14.12
CA GLN A 57 14.82 2.83 -14.91
C GLN A 57 14.17 2.26 -16.17
N GLN A 58 12.92 1.79 -16.08
CA GLN A 58 12.19 1.28 -17.25
C GLN A 58 11.96 2.37 -18.30
N GLN A 59 11.60 3.59 -17.89
CA GLN A 59 11.44 4.72 -18.82
C GLN A 59 12.74 5.09 -19.52
N GLN A 60 13.87 5.09 -18.80
CA GLN A 60 15.19 5.36 -19.40
C GLN A 60 15.60 4.27 -20.40
N ALA A 61 15.37 3.00 -20.08
CA ALA A 61 15.66 1.89 -20.97
C ALA A 61 14.81 1.93 -22.25
N ALA A 62 13.53 2.27 -22.14
CA ALA A 62 12.64 2.40 -23.30
C ALA A 62 13.06 3.53 -24.25
N GLN A 63 13.49 4.68 -23.72
CA GLN A 63 13.97 5.80 -24.54
C GLN A 63 15.25 5.47 -25.31
N GLN A 64 16.19 4.72 -24.71
CA GLN A 64 17.42 4.31 -25.40
C GLN A 64 17.16 3.35 -26.57
N GLN A 65 16.14 2.48 -26.47
CA GLN A 65 15.78 1.58 -27.57
C GLN A 65 15.17 2.32 -28.77
N GLN A 66 14.43 3.41 -28.53
CA GLN A 66 13.85 4.23 -29.60
C GLN A 66 14.91 5.04 -30.36
N GLN A 67 16.02 5.43 -29.71
CA GLN A 67 17.11 6.17 -30.36
C GLN A 67 18.06 5.29 -31.18
N ARG A 68 17.92 3.95 -31.10
CA ARG A 68 18.73 2.99 -31.86
C ARG A 68 18.11 2.55 -33.19
N HIS A 69 16.97 3.11 -33.58
CA HIS A 69 16.33 2.94 -34.89
C HIS A 69 16.36 4.27 -35.65
#